data_AF-A0A0F9IAD5-F1
#
_entry.id   AF-A0A0F9IAD5-F1
#
_cell.length_a   1.000
_cell.length_b   1.000
_cell.length_c   1.000
_cell.angle_alpha   90.00
_cell.angle_beta   90.00
_cell.angle_gamma   90.00
#
_symmetry.space_group_name_H-M   'P 1'
#
loop_
_entity.id
_entity.type
_entity.pdbx_description
1 polymer ?
#
loop_
_entity_poly.entity_id
_entity_poly.type
_entity_poly.pdbx_seq_one_letter_code
_entity_poly.pdbx_strand_id
1 'polypeptide(L)' 'MGDVIVGKPRCKKCNSSQVYIRQLTNEKVCQHCGHVEKIELKGGKD' A
#
# COMPACT_ATOMS: atom_id res chain seq x y z
N MET A 1 25.91 -0.79 -3.66
CA MET A 1 24.78 -0.13 -4.35
C MET A 1 23.51 -0.81 -3.86
N GLY A 2 22.71 -0.08 -3.09
CA GLY A 2 21.54 -0.64 -2.42
C GLY A 2 20.30 -0.56 -3.32
N ASP A 3 19.58 -1.66 -3.39
CA ASP A 3 18.18 -1.66 -3.77
C ASP A 3 17.39 -1.89 -2.47
N VAL A 4 17.11 -0.80 -1.77
CA VAL A 4 16.00 -0.81 -0.82
C VAL A 4 14.78 -1.11 -1.67
N ILE A 5 14.30 -2.35 -1.64
CA ILE A 5 13.04 -2.75 -2.25
C ILE A 5 11.95 -2.02 -1.46
N VAL A 6 11.72 -0.75 -1.80
CA VAL A 6 10.45 -0.07 -1.49
C VAL A 6 9.43 -0.81 -2.34
N GLY A 7 8.95 -1.93 -1.82
CA GLY A 7 8.01 -2.79 -2.49
C GLY A 7 6.81 -1.94 -2.89
N LYS A 8 6.69 -1.62 -4.19
CA LYS A 8 5.51 -0.98 -4.74
C LYS A 8 4.29 -1.70 -4.16
N PRO A 9 3.39 -1.01 -3.46
CA PRO A 9 2.29 -1.68 -2.81
C PRO A 9 1.52 -2.44 -3.90
N ARG A 10 1.26 -3.74 -3.68
CA ARG A 10 0.45 -4.58 -4.57
C ARG A 10 -0.78 -5.09 -3.86
N CYS A 11 -1.87 -5.26 -4.60
CA CYS A 11 -3.09 -5.83 -4.04
C CYS A 11 -2.88 -7.30 -3.69
N LYS A 12 -3.19 -7.72 -2.46
CA LYS A 12 -3.11 -9.14 -2.08
C LYS A 12 -4.08 -10.03 -2.86
N LYS A 13 -5.20 -9.48 -3.34
CA LYS A 13 -6.26 -10.24 -3.99
C LYS A 13 -6.00 -10.51 -5.47
N CYS A 14 -5.58 -9.49 -6.22
CA CYS A 14 -5.39 -9.58 -7.67
C CYS A 14 -3.94 -9.36 -8.12
N ASN A 15 -3.01 -9.17 -7.17
CA ASN A 15 -1.60 -8.85 -7.43
C ASN A 15 -1.36 -7.61 -8.31
N SER A 16 -2.40 -6.78 -8.50
CA SER A 16 -2.30 -5.56 -9.29
C SER A 16 -1.44 -4.53 -8.55
N SER A 17 -0.58 -3.83 -9.30
CA SER A 17 0.20 -2.68 -8.85
C SER A 17 -0.64 -1.40 -8.79
N GLN A 18 -1.87 -1.41 -9.30
CA GLN A 18 -2.82 -0.30 -9.21
C GLN A 18 -3.44 -0.25 -7.82
N VAL A 19 -2.64 0.16 -6.83
CA VAL A 19 -3.10 0.41 -5.47
C VAL A 19 -2.61 1.76 -4.99
N TYR A 20 -3.37 2.38 -4.12
CA TYR A 20 -3.02 3.64 -3.47
C TYR A 20 -3.28 3.53 -1.96
N ILE A 21 -2.62 4.39 -1.19
CA ILE A 21 -2.78 4.44 0.26
C ILE A 21 -3.60 5.68 0.61
N ARG A 22 -4.74 5.49 1.28
CA ARG A 22 -5.49 6.53 1.97
C ARG A 22 -4.83 6.82 3.30
N GLN A 23 -4.07 7.89 3.37
CA GLN A 23 -3.40 8.32 4.61
C GLN A 23 -4.40 8.69 5.71
N LEU A 24 -5.54 9.28 5.36
CA LEU A 24 -6.60 9.66 6.31
C LEU A 24 -7.12 8.49 7.16
N THR A 25 -7.25 7.32 6.54
CA THR A 25 -7.81 6.11 7.18
C THR A 25 -6.77 5.01 7.37
N ASN A 26 -5.53 5.24 6.96
CA ASN A 26 -4.46 4.25 6.87
C ASN A 26 -4.91 2.99 6.11
N GLU A 27 -5.55 3.17 4.96
CA GLU A 27 -6.08 2.07 4.15
C GLU A 27 -5.36 1.98 2.82
N LYS A 28 -4.92 0.80 2.44
CA LYS A 28 -4.44 0.50 1.10
C LYS A 28 -5.59 -0.02 0.25
N VAL A 29 -5.91 0.70 -0.81
CA VAL A 29 -7.03 0.42 -1.70
C VAL A 29 -6.53 0.04 -3.09
N CYS A 30 -7.04 -1.04 -3.65
CA CYS A 30 -6.76 -1.43 -5.03
C CYS A 30 -7.78 -0.83 -6.00
N GLN A 31 -7.31 -0.09 -7.01
CA GLN A 31 -8.16 0.47 -8.05
C GLN A 31 -8.65 -0.57 -9.06
N HIS A 32 -7.96 -1.71 -9.17
CA HIS A 32 -8.32 -2.74 -10.13
C HIS A 32 -9.49 -3.61 -9.67
N CYS A 33 -9.52 -4.00 -8.39
CA CYS A 33 -10.54 -4.92 -7.85
C CYS A 33 -11.34 -4.35 -6.67
N GLY A 34 -11.05 -3.11 -6.25
CA GLY A 34 -11.72 -2.45 -5.12
C GLY A 34 -11.35 -3.00 -3.74
N HIS A 35 -10.37 -3.91 -3.64
CA HIS A 35 -9.98 -4.49 -2.35
C HIS A 35 -9.35 -3.43 -1.43
N VAL A 36 -9.80 -3.38 -0.18
CA VAL A 36 -9.33 -2.47 0.86
C VAL A 36 -8.63 -3.28 1.95
N GLU A 37 -7.43 -2.87 2.32
CA GLU A 37 -6.62 -3.46 3.39
C GLU A 37 -6.19 -2.35 4.35
N LYS A 38 -6.49 -2.49 5.65
CA LYS A 38 -5.95 -1.56 6.66
C LYS A 38 -4.46 -1.83 6.83
N ILE A 39 -3.67 -0.77 6.78
CA ILE A 39 -2.24 -0.81 7.00
C ILE A 39 -1.90 0.05 8.21
N GLU A 40 -0.90 -0.36 8.98
CA GLU A 40 -0.33 0.53 9.98
C GLU A 40 0.73 1.38 9.29
N LEU A 41 0.39 2.61 8.93
CA LEU A 41 1.41 3.60 8.59
C LEU A 41 2.13 3.92 9.89
N LYS A 42 3.26 3.24 10.12
CA LYS A 42 4.21 3.62 11.16
C LYS A 42 4.78 4.98 10.76
N GLY A 43 4.05 6.04 11.11
CA GLY A 43 4.50 7.41 10.97
C GLY A 43 5.86 7.51 11.64
N GLY A 44 6.88 7.79 10.84
CA GLY A 44 8.20 8.14 11.34
C GLY A 44 8.04 9.31 12.29
N LYS A 45 8.33 9.07 13.55
CA LYS A 45 8.53 10.08 14.58
C LYS A 45 10.02 10.38 14.57
N ASP A 46 10.39 11.51 13.98
CA ASP A 46 11.46 12.42 14.46
C ASP A 46 11.38 13.74 13.69
#